data_AF-A0A1F9X233-F1
#
_entry.id   AF-A0A1F9X233-F1
#
_cell.length_a   1.000
_cell.length_b   1.000
_cell.length_c   1.000
_cell.angle_alpha   90.00
_cell.angle_beta   90.00
_cell.angle_gamma   90.00
#
_symmetry.space_group_name_H-M   'P 1'
#
loop_
_entity.id
_entity.type
_entity.pdbx_description
1 polymer ?
#
loop_
_entity_poly.entity_id
_entity_poly.type
_entity_poly.pdbx_seq_one_letter_code
_entity_poly.pdbx_strand_id
1 'polypeptide(L)'
;MNIQDYILNYPDISEKDSKYCLFIGIVAELRINEVIEICDFVFDEDILKRKIFIRNINYKTKFWSIHENGLLFDKLYNLLRNKPSYYKKESISLALNSICASLPKVKLNKLIKYFMKSGYINDRKRAYMCLKNHWLNNYEKDILKSWEYYHDDEALKLIINNMSTDVLRSNYDKLREAFSEENLEYNFLLKNLRNKLYAKIFNKNSKEINDLKTKDIISYLYIMRIQKESIDENWLYEFYKANKDKRYLSWWLADFNLWHKILEKNIDPLEEKLES
;
A
#
# COMPACT_ATOMS: atom_id res chain seq x y z
N MET A 1 -13.09 -18.26 38.65
CA MET A 1 -11.80 -18.12 37.96
C MET A 1 -11.91 -16.88 37.09
N ASN A 2 -11.03 -15.88 37.28
CA ASN A 2 -11.02 -14.70 36.42
C ASN A 2 -10.65 -15.13 34.98
N ILE A 3 -11.15 -14.43 33.96
CA ILE A 3 -10.80 -14.68 32.56
C ILE A 3 -9.28 -14.61 32.33
N GLN A 4 -8.59 -13.74 33.08
CA GLN A 4 -7.14 -13.66 33.09
C GLN A 4 -6.49 -14.97 33.52
N ASP A 5 -6.90 -15.52 34.67
CA ASP A 5 -6.38 -16.79 35.19
C ASP A 5 -6.66 -17.94 34.21
N TYR A 6 -7.82 -17.91 33.57
CA TYR A 6 -8.18 -18.93 32.59
C TYR A 6 -7.27 -18.89 31.36
N ILE A 7 -7.05 -17.70 30.79
CA ILE A 7 -6.23 -17.54 29.57
C ILE A 7 -4.77 -17.88 29.84
N LEU A 8 -4.25 -17.50 31.01
CA LEU A 8 -2.89 -17.83 31.46
C LEU A 8 -2.67 -19.33 31.62
N ASN A 9 -3.66 -20.04 32.15
CA ASN A 9 -3.57 -21.48 32.37
C ASN A 9 -4.14 -22.31 31.21
N TYR A 10 -4.49 -21.66 30.09
CA TYR A 10 -5.05 -22.36 28.94
C TYR A 10 -3.97 -23.23 28.29
N PRO A 11 -4.23 -24.53 28.04
CA PRO A 11 -3.24 -25.43 27.49
C PRO A 11 -2.74 -24.98 26.13
N ASP A 12 -1.58 -25.50 25.73
CA ASP A 12 -1.07 -25.31 24.37
C ASP A 12 -2.10 -25.75 23.34
N ILE A 13 -2.17 -24.99 22.25
CA ILE A 13 -3.10 -25.20 21.15
C ILE A 13 -2.35 -25.59 19.87
N SER A 14 -2.99 -26.42 19.06
CA SER A 14 -2.53 -26.75 17.72
C SER A 14 -3.63 -26.45 16.69
N GLU A 15 -3.24 -26.15 15.45
CA GLU A 15 -4.24 -25.87 14.42
C GLU A 15 -5.18 -27.07 14.23
N LYS A 16 -6.49 -26.78 14.12
CA LYS A 16 -7.57 -27.75 13.88
C LYS A 16 -7.89 -28.70 15.05
N ASP A 17 -7.34 -28.47 16.25
CA ASP A 17 -7.79 -29.19 17.45
C ASP A 17 -8.99 -28.51 18.14
N SER A 18 -9.64 -29.24 19.04
CA SER A 18 -10.80 -28.72 19.78
C SER A 18 -10.44 -27.56 20.72
N LYS A 19 -9.21 -27.54 21.25
CA LYS A 19 -8.72 -26.48 22.14
C LYS A 19 -8.54 -25.17 21.40
N TYR A 20 -8.12 -25.21 20.14
CA TYR A 20 -7.99 -24.07 19.25
C TYR A 20 -9.36 -23.44 18.98
N CYS A 21 -10.35 -24.27 18.62
CA CYS A 21 -11.73 -23.80 18.42
C CYS A 21 -12.34 -23.20 19.69
N LEU A 22 -12.11 -23.84 20.84
CA LEU A 22 -12.57 -23.33 22.13
C LEU A 22 -11.88 -22.02 22.50
N PHE A 23 -10.57 -21.89 22.30
CA PHE A 23 -9.84 -20.64 22.55
C PHE A 23 -10.32 -19.50 21.66
N ILE A 24 -10.63 -19.78 20.39
CA ILE A 24 -11.27 -18.80 19.49
C ILE A 24 -12.59 -18.32 20.07
N GLY A 25 -13.47 -19.23 20.49
CA GLY A 25 -14.78 -18.87 21.05
C GLY A 25 -14.64 -17.99 22.29
N ILE A 26 -13.70 -18.31 23.17
CA ILE A 26 -13.45 -17.55 24.40
C ILE A 26 -12.92 -16.15 24.08
N VAL A 27 -11.93 -16.06 23.21
CA VAL A 27 -11.35 -14.77 22.81
C VAL A 27 -12.37 -13.90 22.06
N ALA A 28 -13.24 -14.52 21.26
CA ALA A 28 -14.27 -13.82 20.49
C ALA A 28 -15.31 -13.12 21.36
N GLU A 29 -15.53 -13.54 22.60
CA GLU A 29 -16.50 -12.92 23.52
C GLU A 29 -15.90 -11.81 24.40
N LEU A 30 -14.57 -11.68 24.43
CA LEU A 30 -13.89 -10.69 25.29
C LEU A 30 -14.34 -9.25 25.01
N ARG A 31 -14.75 -8.53 26.05
CA ARG A 31 -15.01 -7.09 26.03
C ARG A 31 -13.69 -6.32 26.05
N ILE A 32 -13.72 -5.04 25.70
CA ILE A 32 -12.50 -4.24 25.58
C ILE A 32 -11.69 -4.18 26.87
N ASN A 33 -12.33 -4.06 28.03
CA ASN A 33 -11.62 -4.02 29.32
C ASN A 33 -10.87 -5.33 29.57
N GLU A 34 -11.48 -6.47 29.24
CA GLU A 34 -10.87 -7.80 29.37
C GLU A 34 -9.72 -7.94 28.36
N VAL A 35 -9.89 -7.48 27.12
CA VAL A 35 -8.81 -7.41 26.12
C VAL A 35 -7.62 -6.61 26.66
N ILE A 36 -7.86 -5.43 27.22
CA ILE A 36 -6.80 -4.56 27.77
C ILE A 36 -6.09 -5.23 28.96
N GLU A 37 -6.85 -5.84 29.86
CA GLU A 37 -6.33 -6.54 31.05
C GLU A 37 -5.40 -7.68 30.67
N ILE A 38 -5.78 -8.49 29.68
CA ILE A 38 -5.02 -9.70 29.34
C ILE A 38 -3.88 -9.50 28.34
N CYS A 39 -3.77 -8.32 27.71
CA CYS A 39 -2.84 -8.04 26.62
C CYS A 39 -1.40 -8.48 26.94
N ASP A 40 -0.90 -8.11 28.13
CA ASP A 40 0.49 -8.40 28.53
C ASP A 40 0.78 -9.91 28.51
N PHE A 41 -0.18 -10.70 28.96
CA PHE A 41 -0.06 -12.15 29.06
C PHE A 41 -0.15 -12.80 27.69
N VAL A 42 -1.19 -12.48 26.90
CA VAL A 42 -1.40 -13.10 25.59
C VAL A 42 -0.26 -12.83 24.62
N PHE A 43 0.38 -11.66 24.67
CA PHE A 43 1.56 -11.41 23.82
C PHE A 43 2.81 -12.15 24.29
N ASP A 44 2.84 -12.63 25.54
CA ASP A 44 3.92 -13.47 26.06
C ASP A 44 3.76 -14.97 25.70
N GLU A 45 2.57 -15.41 25.29
CA GLU A 45 2.19 -16.78 24.88
C GLU A 45 2.76 -17.24 23.50
N ASP A 46 2.31 -18.38 22.97
CA ASP A 46 2.66 -18.89 21.64
C ASP A 46 2.05 -18.07 20.48
N ILE A 47 2.51 -18.35 19.25
CA ILE A 47 2.12 -17.59 18.06
C ILE A 47 0.65 -17.78 17.65
N LEU A 48 0.05 -18.94 17.91
CA LEU A 48 -1.34 -19.22 17.54
C LEU A 48 -2.28 -18.44 18.45
N LYS A 49 -2.04 -18.45 19.77
CA LYS A 49 -2.82 -17.65 20.73
C LYS A 49 -2.75 -16.15 20.38
N ARG A 50 -1.55 -15.63 20.08
CA ARG A 50 -1.37 -14.25 19.61
C ARG A 50 -2.16 -13.94 18.34
N LYS A 51 -2.11 -14.82 17.33
CA LYS A 51 -2.84 -14.63 16.05
C LYS A 51 -4.35 -14.57 16.28
N ILE A 52 -4.91 -15.46 17.11
CA ILE A 52 -6.33 -15.47 17.45
C ILE A 52 -6.72 -14.16 18.14
N PHE A 53 -5.90 -13.71 19.09
CA PHE A 53 -6.13 -12.46 19.81
C PHE A 53 -6.08 -11.22 18.91
N ILE A 54 -5.07 -11.12 18.03
CA ILE A 54 -4.98 -10.04 17.03
C ILE A 54 -6.19 -10.06 16.10
N ARG A 55 -6.64 -11.24 15.65
CA ARG A 55 -7.83 -11.37 14.80
C ARG A 55 -9.08 -10.83 15.50
N ASN A 56 -9.22 -11.11 16.79
CA ASN A 56 -10.32 -10.57 17.59
C ASN A 56 -10.26 -9.05 17.71
N ILE A 57 -9.08 -8.47 18.02
CA ILE A 57 -8.87 -7.01 18.05
C ILE A 57 -9.26 -6.40 16.69
N ASN A 58 -8.77 -6.96 15.59
CA ASN A 58 -9.05 -6.48 14.24
C ASN A 58 -10.55 -6.54 13.88
N TYR A 59 -11.25 -7.58 14.33
CA TYR A 59 -12.70 -7.68 14.12
C TYR A 59 -13.48 -6.67 14.97
N LYS A 60 -13.07 -6.47 16.23
CA LYS A 60 -13.84 -5.69 17.21
C LYS A 60 -13.56 -4.20 17.22
N THR A 61 -12.40 -3.75 16.74
CA THR A 61 -12.01 -2.33 16.78
C THR A 61 -13.02 -1.37 16.16
N LYS A 62 -13.78 -1.81 15.15
CA LYS A 62 -14.84 -1.02 14.51
C LYS A 62 -16.09 -0.82 15.37
N PHE A 63 -16.27 -1.63 16.41
CA PHE A 63 -17.40 -1.55 17.33
C PHE A 63 -17.05 -0.83 18.64
N TRP A 64 -15.76 -0.66 18.94
CA TRP A 64 -15.30 0.09 20.11
C TRP A 64 -15.25 1.58 19.81
N SER A 65 -15.54 2.39 20.82
CA SER A 65 -15.41 3.84 20.73
C SER A 65 -13.96 4.26 20.49
N ILE A 66 -13.78 5.50 20.00
CA ILE A 66 -12.46 6.11 19.82
C ILE A 66 -11.69 6.18 21.16
N HIS A 67 -12.40 6.40 22.28
CA HIS A 67 -11.81 6.44 23.61
C HIS A 67 -11.26 5.06 24.02
N GLU A 68 -12.08 4.02 23.88
CA GLU A 68 -11.72 2.62 24.17
C GLU A 68 -10.54 2.13 23.33
N ASN A 69 -10.57 2.38 22.01
CA ASN A 69 -9.43 2.10 21.13
C ASN A 69 -8.17 2.88 21.56
N GLY A 70 -8.35 4.10 22.08
CA GLY A 70 -7.29 4.90 22.68
C GLY A 70 -6.66 4.24 23.90
N LEU A 71 -7.46 3.67 24.82
CA LEU A 71 -6.94 2.97 26.00
C LEU A 71 -6.14 1.72 25.60
N LEU A 72 -6.68 0.93 24.66
CA LEU A 72 -5.97 -0.23 24.12
C LEU A 72 -4.65 0.17 23.43
N PHE A 73 -4.64 1.29 22.69
CA PHE A 73 -3.41 1.83 22.12
C PHE A 73 -2.35 2.10 23.19
N ASP A 74 -2.69 2.75 24.30
CA ASP A 74 -1.68 3.07 25.33
C ASP A 74 -1.08 1.78 25.91
N LYS A 75 -1.91 0.77 26.14
CA LYS A 75 -1.46 -0.56 26.60
C LYS A 75 -0.52 -1.22 25.59
N LEU A 76 -0.94 -1.37 24.35
CA LEU A 76 -0.16 -2.00 23.28
C LEU A 76 1.13 -1.23 22.97
N TYR A 77 1.07 0.10 22.94
CA TYR A 77 2.22 0.94 22.64
C TYR A 77 3.26 0.89 23.76
N ASN A 78 2.82 0.85 25.02
CA ASN A 78 3.73 0.64 26.16
C ASN A 78 4.36 -0.76 26.10
N LEU A 79 3.59 -1.79 25.75
CA LEU A 79 4.13 -3.15 25.55
C LEU A 79 5.20 -3.18 24.46
N LEU A 80 4.92 -2.56 23.31
CA LEU A 80 5.87 -2.49 22.19
C LEU A 80 7.20 -1.83 22.59
N ARG A 81 7.16 -0.85 23.49
CA ARG A 81 8.37 -0.16 24.00
C ARG A 81 9.11 -0.97 25.05
N ASN A 82 8.41 -1.72 25.89
CA ASN A 82 8.96 -2.34 27.09
C ASN A 82 9.34 -3.82 26.92
N LYS A 83 8.77 -4.53 25.93
CA LYS A 83 8.81 -6.00 25.82
C LYS A 83 8.68 -6.45 24.35
N PRO A 84 9.03 -7.70 23.99
CA PRO A 84 10.38 -8.28 23.83
C PRO A 84 10.55 -8.79 22.37
N SER A 85 11.55 -9.63 22.07
CA SER A 85 11.87 -10.36 20.80
C SER A 85 11.12 -10.02 19.49
N TYR A 86 11.81 -10.06 18.35
CA TYR A 86 11.25 -9.70 17.03
C TYR A 86 9.79 -10.16 16.78
N TYR A 87 9.46 -11.42 17.08
CA TYR A 87 8.11 -11.98 16.89
C TYR A 87 7.02 -11.35 17.75
N LYS A 88 7.34 -10.97 18.99
CA LYS A 88 6.40 -10.32 19.90
C LYS A 88 6.17 -8.87 19.47
N LYS A 89 7.25 -8.15 19.08
CA LYS A 89 7.13 -6.83 18.46
C LYS A 89 6.23 -6.85 17.22
N GLU A 90 6.46 -7.80 16.32
CA GLU A 90 5.65 -7.94 15.11
C GLU A 90 4.16 -8.18 15.42
N SER A 91 3.87 -9.04 16.40
CA SER A 91 2.51 -9.33 16.85
C SER A 91 1.82 -8.08 17.45
N ILE A 92 2.53 -7.32 18.28
CA ILE A 92 2.02 -6.08 18.88
C ILE A 92 1.84 -5.00 17.79
N SER A 93 2.79 -4.87 16.85
CA SER A 93 2.67 -3.97 15.70
C SER A 93 1.45 -4.29 14.85
N LEU A 94 1.14 -5.57 14.63
CA LEU A 94 -0.08 -6.00 13.93
C LEU A 94 -1.36 -5.62 14.69
N ALA A 95 -1.38 -5.77 16.01
CA ALA A 95 -2.49 -5.33 16.84
C ALA A 95 -2.68 -3.80 16.79
N LEU A 96 -1.59 -3.03 16.90
CA LEU A 96 -1.61 -1.57 16.77
C LEU A 96 -2.09 -1.11 15.39
N ASN A 97 -1.65 -1.79 14.33
CA ASN A 97 -2.12 -1.52 12.98
C ASN A 97 -3.62 -1.78 12.82
N SER A 98 -4.15 -2.80 13.50
CA SER A 98 -5.58 -3.15 13.47
C SER A 98 -6.46 -2.01 13.99
N ILE A 99 -5.99 -1.27 15.01
CA ILE A 99 -6.74 -0.15 15.60
C ILE A 99 -6.43 1.21 14.97
N CYS A 100 -5.48 1.29 14.02
CA CYS A 100 -4.92 2.53 13.45
C CYS A 100 -6.01 3.52 12.99
N ALA A 101 -7.00 3.05 12.23
CA ALA A 101 -8.06 3.88 11.66
C ALA A 101 -9.04 4.45 12.71
N SER A 102 -9.08 3.86 13.91
CA SER A 102 -10.02 4.21 14.99
C SER A 102 -9.34 4.99 16.13
N LEU A 103 -8.10 5.45 15.94
CA LEU A 103 -7.36 6.17 16.96
C LEU A 103 -7.67 7.68 16.99
N PRO A 104 -7.63 8.31 18.17
CA PRO A 104 -7.52 9.77 18.26
C PRO A 104 -6.31 10.29 17.47
N LYS A 105 -6.47 11.44 16.80
CA LYS A 105 -5.43 12.05 15.93
C LYS A 105 -4.04 12.11 16.56
N VAL A 106 -3.95 12.46 17.85
CA VAL A 106 -2.66 12.53 18.58
C VAL A 106 -1.98 11.16 18.65
N LYS A 107 -2.73 10.10 18.95
CA LYS A 107 -2.23 8.73 19.05
C LYS A 107 -1.90 8.14 17.68
N LEU A 108 -2.73 8.41 16.68
CA LEU A 108 -2.46 8.06 15.28
C LEU A 108 -1.15 8.69 14.79
N ASN A 109 -0.97 10.00 15.02
CA ASN A 109 0.26 10.71 14.68
C ASN A 109 1.49 10.08 15.35
N LYS A 110 1.37 9.73 16.64
CA LYS A 110 2.43 9.07 17.41
C LYS A 110 2.78 7.69 16.83
N LEU A 111 1.78 6.89 16.47
CA LEU A 111 1.96 5.55 15.91
C LEU A 111 2.64 5.60 14.53
N ILE A 112 2.13 6.42 13.61
CA ILE A 112 2.66 6.56 12.26
C ILE A 112 4.12 7.00 12.31
N LYS A 113 4.46 8.03 13.10
CA LYS A 113 5.84 8.51 13.24
C LYS A 113 6.77 7.48 13.85
N TYR A 114 6.27 6.65 14.77
CA TYR A 114 7.04 5.55 15.33
C TYR A 114 7.34 4.49 14.26
N PHE A 115 6.30 4.02 13.55
CA PHE A 115 6.43 2.99 12.53
C PHE A 115 7.30 3.42 11.33
N MET A 116 7.18 4.66 10.84
CA MET A 116 8.00 5.17 9.73
C MET A 116 9.50 5.24 10.02
N LYS A 117 9.87 5.34 11.30
CA LYS A 117 11.26 5.38 11.77
C LYS A 117 11.76 4.00 12.20
N SER A 118 10.95 2.96 12.05
CA SER A 118 11.34 1.60 12.42
C SER A 118 12.37 1.06 11.44
N GLY A 119 13.40 0.39 11.98
CA GLY A 119 14.34 -0.39 11.17
C GLY A 119 13.66 -1.57 10.45
N TYR A 120 12.46 -1.98 10.88
CA TYR A 120 11.72 -3.09 10.29
C TYR A 120 10.79 -2.64 9.17
N ILE A 121 10.98 -3.19 7.97
CA ILE A 121 10.19 -2.85 6.78
C ILE A 121 8.68 -3.05 6.98
N ASN A 122 8.27 -4.09 7.71
CA ASN A 122 6.85 -4.37 7.94
C ASN A 122 6.15 -3.25 8.72
N ASP A 123 6.82 -2.64 9.69
CA ASP A 123 6.27 -1.48 10.42
C ASP A 123 6.14 -0.27 9.49
N ARG A 124 7.17 0.01 8.69
CA ARG A 124 7.11 1.12 7.72
C ARG A 124 5.97 0.92 6.71
N LYS A 125 5.82 -0.29 6.17
CA LYS A 125 4.68 -0.66 5.30
C LYS A 125 3.32 -0.44 5.97
N ARG A 126 3.17 -0.75 7.26
CA ARG A 126 1.95 -0.45 8.03
C ARG A 126 1.68 1.04 8.11
N ALA A 127 2.69 1.86 8.40
CA ALA A 127 2.54 3.31 8.39
C ALA A 127 2.10 3.83 7.01
N TYR A 128 2.73 3.36 5.94
CA TYR A 128 2.36 3.76 4.58
C TYR A 128 0.94 3.33 4.22
N MET A 129 0.51 2.14 4.66
CA MET A 129 -0.86 1.67 4.47
C MET A 129 -1.88 2.55 5.22
N CYS A 130 -1.60 2.93 6.48
CA CYS A 130 -2.46 3.86 7.21
C CYS A 130 -2.53 5.22 6.47
N LEU A 131 -1.39 5.75 6.01
CA LEU A 131 -1.32 7.03 5.29
C LEU A 131 -1.98 6.99 3.91
N LYS A 132 -1.97 5.85 3.22
CA LYS A 132 -2.66 5.68 1.94
C LYS A 132 -4.17 5.89 2.09
N ASN A 133 -4.75 5.42 3.18
CA ASN A 133 -6.19 5.53 3.46
C ASN A 133 -6.57 6.87 4.11
N HIS A 134 -5.61 7.52 4.78
CA HIS A 134 -5.81 8.76 5.52
C HIS A 134 -4.71 9.77 5.22
N TRP A 135 -4.59 10.17 3.95
CA TRP A 135 -3.56 11.10 3.54
C TRP A 135 -3.71 12.44 4.27
N LEU A 136 -2.64 12.89 4.91
CA LEU A 136 -2.57 14.20 5.55
C LEU A 136 -1.24 14.87 5.18
N ASN A 137 -1.30 16.09 4.66
CA ASN A 137 -0.13 16.83 4.16
C ASN A 137 0.95 17.07 5.23
N ASN A 138 0.60 16.97 6.51
CA ASN A 138 1.56 17.13 7.61
C ASN A 138 2.62 16.01 7.70
N TYR A 139 2.47 14.91 6.95
CA TYR A 139 3.45 13.83 6.91
C TYR A 139 4.43 13.90 5.74
N GLU A 140 4.26 14.84 4.79
CA GLU A 140 5.07 14.88 3.57
C GLU A 140 6.58 14.84 3.86
N LYS A 141 7.04 15.68 4.79
CA LYS A 141 8.45 15.73 5.22
C LYS A 141 8.91 14.43 5.87
N ASP A 142 8.06 13.78 6.67
CA ASP A 142 8.40 12.53 7.33
C ASP A 142 8.51 11.39 6.30
N ILE A 143 7.63 11.37 5.28
CA ILE A 143 7.61 10.33 4.22
C ILE A 143 8.83 10.48 3.31
N LEU A 144 9.17 11.71 2.90
CA LEU A 144 10.37 11.97 2.11
C LEU A 144 11.62 11.48 2.86
N LYS A 145 11.78 11.86 4.13
CA LYS A 145 12.93 11.42 4.94
C LYS A 145 12.98 9.91 5.11
N SER A 146 11.83 9.27 5.31
CA SER A 146 11.77 7.80 5.44
C SER A 146 12.16 7.12 4.13
N TRP A 147 11.68 7.60 2.99
CA TRP A 147 12.08 7.11 1.67
C TRP A 147 13.56 7.35 1.37
N GLU A 148 14.10 8.54 1.67
CA GLU A 148 15.52 8.85 1.48
C GLU A 148 16.44 7.94 2.30
N TYR A 149 15.97 7.47 3.47
CA TYR A 149 16.76 6.62 4.35
C TYR A 149 16.61 5.13 4.05
N TYR A 150 15.39 4.67 3.73
CA TYR A 150 15.08 3.24 3.59
C TYR A 150 14.83 2.78 2.15
N HIS A 151 14.60 3.70 1.22
CA HIS A 151 14.25 3.44 -0.18
C HIS A 151 13.04 2.51 -0.38
N ASP A 152 12.04 2.57 0.51
CA ASP A 152 10.85 1.73 0.39
C ASP A 152 9.97 2.15 -0.81
N ASP A 153 9.61 1.19 -1.67
CA ASP A 153 8.73 1.40 -2.83
C ASP A 153 7.34 1.92 -2.43
N GLU A 154 6.80 1.46 -1.30
CA GLU A 154 5.51 1.95 -0.80
C GLU A 154 5.56 3.43 -0.38
N ALA A 155 6.70 3.90 0.13
CA ALA A 155 6.90 5.32 0.43
C ALA A 155 6.97 6.15 -0.86
N LEU A 156 7.74 5.68 -1.85
CA LEU A 156 7.84 6.31 -3.18
C LEU A 156 6.47 6.40 -3.86
N LYS A 157 5.67 5.33 -3.75
CA LYS A 157 4.29 5.29 -4.22
C LYS A 157 3.42 6.35 -3.54
N LEU A 158 3.55 6.55 -2.23
CA LEU A 158 2.81 7.59 -1.53
C LEU A 158 3.22 8.99 -1.98
N ILE A 159 4.53 9.23 -2.09
CA ILE A 159 5.10 10.49 -2.58
C ILE A 159 4.50 10.84 -3.93
N ILE A 160 4.65 9.97 -4.92
CA ILE A 160 4.26 10.26 -6.30
C ILE A 160 2.75 10.38 -6.45
N ASN A 161 1.95 9.58 -5.74
CA ASN A 161 0.50 9.64 -5.91
C ASN A 161 -0.12 10.85 -5.20
N ASN A 162 0.37 11.26 -4.03
CA ASN A 162 -0.34 12.21 -3.17
C ASN A 162 0.32 13.58 -3.00
N MET A 163 1.63 13.71 -3.17
CA MET A 163 2.29 15.03 -3.02
C MET A 163 1.92 15.96 -4.17
N SER A 164 1.97 17.26 -3.86
CA SER A 164 1.75 18.34 -4.83
C SER A 164 2.86 18.35 -5.89
N THR A 165 2.53 18.88 -7.07
CA THR A 165 3.50 19.02 -8.17
C THR A 165 4.72 19.83 -7.76
N ASP A 166 4.55 20.87 -6.94
CA ASP A 166 5.65 21.72 -6.48
C ASP A 166 6.64 20.94 -5.60
N VAL A 167 6.14 20.12 -4.67
CA VAL A 167 6.98 19.25 -3.83
C VAL A 167 7.69 18.19 -4.67
N LEU A 168 7.01 17.62 -5.67
CA LEU A 168 7.62 16.64 -6.58
C LEU A 168 8.73 17.28 -7.43
N ARG A 169 8.51 18.50 -7.93
CA ARG A 169 9.51 19.25 -8.69
C ARG A 169 10.72 19.60 -7.83
N SER A 170 10.51 20.10 -6.61
CA SER A 170 11.62 20.48 -5.72
C SER A 170 12.49 19.30 -5.29
N ASN A 171 11.98 18.06 -5.38
CA ASN A 171 12.69 16.84 -5.02
C ASN A 171 13.01 15.95 -6.23
N TYR A 172 12.84 16.44 -7.45
CA TYR A 172 12.93 15.63 -8.66
C TYR A 172 14.27 14.91 -8.79
N ASP A 173 15.38 15.62 -8.56
CA ASP A 173 16.72 15.06 -8.73
C ASP A 173 17.01 13.90 -7.78
N LYS A 174 16.40 13.89 -6.59
CA LYS A 174 16.47 12.73 -5.70
C LYS A 174 15.55 11.63 -6.19
N LEU A 175 14.29 11.95 -6.49
CA LEU A 175 13.28 10.96 -6.90
C LEU A 175 13.66 10.21 -8.16
N ARG A 176 14.36 10.86 -9.11
CA ARG A 176 14.78 10.22 -10.36
C ARG A 176 15.85 9.15 -10.15
N GLU A 177 16.60 9.16 -9.06
CA GLU A 177 17.62 8.14 -8.75
C GLU A 177 17.00 6.75 -8.59
N ALA A 178 15.75 6.66 -8.12
CA ALA A 178 15.02 5.40 -8.05
C ALA A 178 14.63 4.82 -9.42
N PHE A 179 14.77 5.59 -10.50
CA PHE A 179 14.36 5.22 -11.85
C PHE A 179 15.54 5.06 -12.82
N SER A 180 16.70 4.61 -12.33
CA SER A 180 17.79 4.18 -13.21
C SER A 180 17.32 3.07 -14.17
N GLU A 181 17.90 3.00 -15.37
CA GLU A 181 17.52 2.00 -16.37
C GLU A 181 17.63 0.55 -15.83
N GLU A 182 18.67 0.27 -15.04
CA GLU A 182 18.87 -1.01 -14.36
C GLU A 182 17.68 -1.35 -13.43
N ASN A 183 17.17 -0.38 -12.68
CA ASN A 183 16.01 -0.60 -11.80
C ASN A 183 14.71 -0.80 -12.58
N LEU A 184 14.61 -0.28 -13.80
CA LEU A 184 13.37 -0.27 -14.59
C LEU A 184 13.20 -1.49 -15.49
N GLU A 185 14.28 -2.15 -15.89
CA GLU A 185 14.28 -3.22 -16.91
C GLU A 185 13.26 -4.33 -16.61
N TYR A 186 13.16 -4.72 -15.32
CA TYR A 186 12.25 -5.78 -14.87
C TYR A 186 11.24 -5.32 -13.80
N ASN A 187 11.21 -4.02 -13.44
CA ASN A 187 10.33 -3.50 -12.41
C ASN A 187 9.20 -2.65 -12.99
N PHE A 188 8.11 -3.33 -13.36
CA PHE A 188 6.91 -2.67 -13.88
C PHE A 188 6.29 -1.65 -12.89
N LEU A 189 6.42 -1.88 -11.59
CA LEU A 189 5.93 -0.95 -10.57
C LEU A 189 6.69 0.38 -10.63
N LEU A 190 8.03 0.33 -10.62
CA LEU A 190 8.87 1.53 -10.71
C LEU A 190 8.66 2.25 -12.04
N LYS A 191 8.51 1.52 -13.15
CA LYS A 191 8.20 2.10 -14.46
C LYS A 191 6.88 2.88 -14.44
N ASN A 192 5.83 2.32 -13.83
CA ASN A 192 4.55 3.01 -13.65
C ASN A 192 4.70 4.26 -12.77
N LEU A 193 5.44 4.17 -11.66
CA LEU A 193 5.71 5.30 -10.77
C LEU A 193 6.47 6.43 -11.46
N ARG A 194 7.53 6.12 -12.23
CA ARG A 194 8.24 7.10 -13.07
C ARG A 194 7.29 7.81 -14.02
N ASN A 195 6.46 7.05 -14.74
CA ASN A 195 5.54 7.63 -15.72
C ASN A 195 4.52 8.55 -15.05
N LYS A 196 4.00 8.19 -13.87
CA LYS A 196 3.12 9.07 -13.09
C LYS A 196 3.83 10.33 -12.61
N LEU A 197 5.07 10.22 -12.15
CA LEU A 197 5.88 11.36 -11.75
C LEU A 197 6.05 12.31 -12.94
N TYR A 198 6.49 11.79 -14.09
CA TYR A 198 6.73 12.58 -15.30
C TYR A 198 5.44 13.25 -15.78
N ALA A 199 4.32 12.53 -15.78
CA ALA A 199 3.01 13.07 -16.13
C ALA A 199 2.59 14.25 -15.23
N LYS A 200 3.01 14.26 -13.96
CA LYS A 200 2.70 15.35 -13.02
C LYS A 200 3.61 16.56 -13.17
N ILE A 201 4.91 16.36 -13.41
CA ILE A 201 5.90 17.45 -13.28
C ILE A 201 6.31 18.08 -14.61
N PHE A 202 6.30 17.31 -15.70
CA PHE A 202 6.77 17.75 -17.01
C PHE A 202 5.63 18.17 -17.92
N ASN A 203 5.90 19.15 -18.78
CA ASN A 203 5.03 19.46 -19.90
C ASN A 203 5.28 18.48 -21.06
N LYS A 204 4.32 18.32 -21.97
CA LYS A 204 4.44 17.37 -23.09
C LYS A 204 5.68 17.55 -23.97
N ASN A 205 6.24 18.75 -24.01
CA ASN A 205 7.38 19.11 -24.85
C ASN A 205 8.72 18.99 -24.11
N SER A 206 8.75 18.48 -22.88
CA SER A 206 9.99 18.33 -22.13
C SER A 206 10.90 17.30 -22.79
N LYS A 207 12.21 17.45 -22.56
CA LYS A 207 13.20 16.51 -23.08
C LYS A 207 12.93 15.09 -22.60
N GLU A 208 12.58 14.92 -21.32
CA GLU A 208 12.30 13.64 -20.70
C GLU A 208 11.13 12.91 -21.35
N ILE A 209 10.05 13.63 -21.68
CA ILE A 209 8.89 13.05 -22.37
C ILE A 209 9.23 12.73 -23.83
N ASN A 210 9.93 13.62 -24.52
CA ASN A 210 10.33 13.40 -25.92
C ASN A 210 11.31 12.23 -26.07
N ASP A 211 12.24 12.05 -25.13
CA ASP A 211 13.16 10.91 -25.11
C ASP A 211 12.41 9.58 -24.95
N LEU A 212 11.31 9.55 -24.18
CA LEU A 212 10.46 8.35 -24.06
C LEU A 212 9.73 8.01 -25.36
N LYS A 213 9.40 9.00 -26.20
CA LYS A 213 8.72 8.74 -27.49
C LYS A 213 9.57 7.86 -28.41
N THR A 214 10.90 7.89 -28.28
CA THR A 214 11.80 7.07 -29.09
C THR A 214 12.24 5.80 -28.36
N LYS A 215 12.54 5.89 -27.06
CA LYS A 215 13.11 4.78 -26.28
C LYS A 215 12.06 3.83 -25.71
N ASP A 216 10.88 4.34 -25.36
CA ASP A 216 9.87 3.59 -24.60
C ASP A 216 8.47 4.15 -24.87
N ILE A 217 7.99 3.92 -26.10
CA ILE A 217 6.72 4.45 -26.61
C ILE A 217 5.55 4.15 -25.66
N ILE A 218 5.55 2.97 -25.01
CA ILE A 218 4.48 2.58 -24.08
C ILE A 218 4.41 3.54 -22.89
N SER A 219 5.55 3.94 -22.35
CA SER A 219 5.59 4.93 -21.26
C SER A 219 5.21 6.33 -21.72
N TYR A 220 5.65 6.72 -22.92
CA TYR A 220 5.24 7.98 -23.54
C TYR A 220 3.71 8.06 -23.66
N LEU A 221 3.07 7.05 -24.25
CA LEU A 221 1.61 6.99 -24.40
C LEU A 221 0.90 7.04 -23.06
N TYR A 222 1.39 6.32 -22.06
CA TYR A 222 0.83 6.36 -20.71
C TYR A 222 0.85 7.78 -20.10
N ILE A 223 1.96 8.51 -20.29
CA ILE A 223 2.11 9.89 -19.80
C ILE A 223 1.12 10.82 -20.50
N MET A 224 1.07 10.79 -21.83
CA MET A 224 0.14 11.61 -22.63
C MET A 224 -1.31 11.36 -22.23
N ARG A 225 -1.66 10.10 -21.96
CA ARG A 225 -2.99 9.70 -21.50
C ARG A 225 -3.35 10.31 -20.14
N ILE A 226 -2.44 10.26 -19.16
CA ILE A 226 -2.67 10.89 -17.85
C ILE A 226 -2.82 12.40 -17.99
N GLN A 227 -2.02 13.03 -18.84
CA GLN A 227 -2.05 14.46 -19.09
C GLN A 227 -3.25 14.90 -19.94
N LYS A 228 -4.00 13.95 -20.54
CA LYS A 228 -5.09 14.21 -21.50
C LYS A 228 -4.62 15.05 -22.70
N GLU A 229 -3.39 14.82 -23.14
CA GLU A 229 -2.81 15.50 -24.30
C GLU A 229 -3.25 14.79 -25.60
N SER A 230 -3.51 15.59 -26.63
CA SER A 230 -3.79 15.08 -27.97
C SER A 230 -2.55 14.44 -28.58
N ILE A 231 -2.71 13.31 -29.24
CA ILE A 231 -1.65 12.62 -30.00
C ILE A 231 -2.05 12.61 -31.48
N ASP A 232 -1.07 12.67 -32.37
CA ASP A 232 -1.30 12.44 -33.79
C ASP A 232 -1.94 11.06 -34.02
N GLU A 233 -3.17 11.10 -34.50
CA GLU A 233 -4.02 9.91 -34.60
C GLU A 233 -3.48 8.90 -35.61
N ASN A 234 -2.89 9.37 -36.71
CA ASN A 234 -2.37 8.51 -37.77
C ASN A 234 -1.11 7.78 -37.29
N TRP A 235 -0.21 8.50 -36.62
CA TRP A 235 0.97 7.92 -36.00
C TRP A 235 0.61 6.86 -34.96
N LEU A 236 -0.37 7.16 -34.09
CA LEU A 236 -0.80 6.23 -33.04
C LEU A 236 -1.48 4.99 -33.63
N TYR A 237 -2.26 5.14 -34.70
CA TYR A 237 -2.85 4.02 -35.43
C TYR A 237 -1.80 3.12 -36.08
N GLU A 238 -0.80 3.69 -36.77
CA GLU A 238 0.29 2.91 -37.38
C GLU A 238 1.10 2.17 -36.31
N PHE A 239 1.36 2.82 -35.17
CA PHE A 239 2.02 2.16 -34.04
C PHE A 239 1.21 0.97 -33.51
N TYR A 240 -0.11 1.12 -33.35
CA TYR A 240 -1.00 0.02 -32.95
C TYR A 240 -0.98 -1.14 -33.94
N LYS A 241 -1.05 -0.84 -35.24
CA LYS A 241 -1.03 -1.86 -36.30
C LYS A 241 0.25 -2.69 -36.28
N ALA A 242 1.39 -2.07 -35.97
CA ALA A 242 2.67 -2.75 -35.81
C ALA A 242 2.78 -3.57 -34.50
N ASN A 243 1.84 -3.42 -33.56
CA ASN A 243 1.89 -3.98 -32.21
C ASN A 243 0.53 -4.58 -31.77
N LYS A 244 -0.22 -5.19 -32.69
CA LYS A 244 -1.60 -5.69 -32.47
C LYS A 244 -1.72 -6.71 -31.33
N ASP A 245 -0.64 -7.43 -31.01
CA ASP A 245 -0.54 -8.43 -29.94
C ASP A 245 -0.62 -7.82 -28.53
N LYS A 246 -0.34 -6.52 -28.38
CA LYS A 246 -0.36 -5.82 -27.09
C LYS A 246 -1.77 -5.34 -26.74
N ARG A 247 -2.54 -6.22 -26.08
CA ARG A 247 -3.95 -6.00 -25.71
C ARG A 247 -4.25 -4.64 -25.05
N TYR A 248 -3.33 -4.09 -24.25
CA TYR A 248 -3.52 -2.81 -23.55
C TYR A 248 -3.52 -1.60 -24.50
N LEU A 249 -2.97 -1.70 -25.71
CA LEU A 249 -2.99 -0.61 -26.70
C LEU A 249 -4.40 -0.32 -27.21
N SER A 250 -5.25 -1.36 -27.32
CA SER A 250 -6.67 -1.17 -27.69
C SER A 250 -7.39 -0.27 -26.69
N TRP A 251 -7.20 -0.52 -25.39
CA TRP A 251 -7.74 0.31 -24.32
C TRP A 251 -7.17 1.73 -24.31
N TRP A 252 -5.92 1.93 -24.73
CA TRP A 252 -5.37 3.29 -24.78
C TRP A 252 -5.90 4.08 -25.97
N LEU A 253 -6.07 3.43 -27.13
CA LEU A 253 -6.74 4.03 -28.28
C LEU A 253 -8.17 4.44 -27.93
N ALA A 254 -8.83 3.70 -27.04
CA ALA A 254 -10.08 4.08 -26.41
C ALA A 254 -10.02 5.45 -25.75
N ASP A 255 -9.06 5.57 -24.83
CA ASP A 255 -8.88 6.74 -23.98
C ASP A 255 -8.51 7.98 -24.83
N PHE A 256 -7.97 7.78 -26.04
CA PHE A 256 -7.71 8.83 -27.03
C PHE A 256 -8.85 9.08 -28.03
N ASN A 257 -10.03 8.46 -27.87
CA ASN A 257 -11.18 8.53 -28.78
C ASN A 257 -10.92 8.02 -30.22
N LEU A 258 -9.96 7.12 -30.41
CA LEU A 258 -9.55 6.60 -31.72
C LEU A 258 -10.22 5.28 -32.12
N TRP A 259 -11.23 4.83 -31.37
CA TRP A 259 -11.96 3.60 -31.69
C TRP A 259 -12.57 3.59 -33.09
N HIS A 260 -13.07 4.74 -33.55
CA HIS A 260 -13.68 4.86 -34.87
C HIS A 260 -12.69 4.47 -35.99
N LYS A 261 -11.42 4.87 -35.90
CA LYS A 261 -10.37 4.47 -36.87
C LYS A 261 -10.03 2.98 -36.84
N ILE A 262 -10.18 2.34 -35.67
CA ILE A 262 -9.98 0.88 -35.54
C ILE A 262 -11.14 0.14 -36.22
N LEU A 263 -12.38 0.64 -36.07
CA LEU A 263 -13.58 0.02 -36.64
C LEU A 263 -13.74 0.30 -38.14
N GLU A 264 -13.39 1.50 -38.61
CA GLU A 264 -13.44 1.88 -40.02
C GLU A 264 -12.47 1.06 -40.90
N LYS A 265 -11.38 0.54 -40.30
CA LYS A 265 -10.31 -0.16 -41.02
C LYS A 265 -10.11 -1.62 -40.63
N ASN A 266 -10.76 -2.11 -39.57
CA ASN A 266 -10.93 -3.55 -39.34
C ASN A 266 -12.36 -3.92 -39.75
N ILE A 267 -12.49 -4.31 -41.02
CA ILE A 267 -13.50 -5.31 -41.39
C ILE A 267 -13.25 -6.51 -40.46
N ASP A 268 -14.33 -7.02 -39.88
CA ASP A 268 -14.41 -7.84 -38.68
C ASP A 268 -13.19 -8.74 -38.35
N PRO A 269 -12.50 -8.58 -37.19
CA PRO A 269 -11.46 -9.50 -36.75
C PRO A 269 -11.94 -10.94 -36.53
N LEU A 270 -13.27 -11.18 -36.50
CA LEU A 270 -13.88 -12.50 -36.41
C LEU A 270 -14.13 -13.15 -37.79
N GLU A 271 -14.05 -12.40 -38.89
CA GLU A 271 -14.21 -12.96 -40.25
C GLU A 271 -12.98 -13.77 -40.70
N GLU A 272 -11.76 -13.41 -40.26
CA GLU A 272 -10.53 -14.16 -40.60
C GLU A 272 -10.47 -15.59 -40.02
N LYS A 273 -11.41 -15.99 -39.17
CA LYS A 273 -11.49 -17.36 -38.60
C LYS A 273 -12.56 -18.25 -39.21
N LEU A 274 -13.30 -17.78 -40.21
CA LEU A 274 -14.31 -18.59 -40.90
C LEU A 274 -13.83 -19.17 -42.24
N GLU A 275 -12.59 -18.88 -42.64
CA GLU A 275 -11.98 -19.41 -43.88
C GLU A 275 -10.72 -20.28 -43.65
N SER A 276 -10.58 -20.90 -42.47
CA SER A 276 -9.55 -21.93 -42.21
C SER A 276 -10.15 -23.29 -41.85
#